data_AF-A0A7K2Y303-F1
#
_entry.id   AF-A0A7K2Y303-F1
#
_cell.length_a   1.000
_cell.length_b   1.000
_cell.length_c   1.000
_cell.angle_alpha   90.00
_cell.angle_beta   90.00
_cell.angle_gamma   90.00
#
_symmetry.space_group_name_H-M   'P 1'
#
loop_
_entity.id
_entity.type
_entity.pdbx_description
1 polymer ?
#
loop_
_entity_poly.entity_id
_entity_poly.type
_entity_poly.pdbx_seq_one_letter_code
_entity_poly.pdbx_strand_id
1 'polypeptide(L)'
;MTDVKIRARLARADLFEGTQGVPEYGVILHESLLRLPILPLQEMADQLDHVAALARRKRIVPQIVPWNAGAHPFMAAGTVLILTFGNAPPLVYTESPHSGVTIDDPSLVKRYRRSYDLLRAAAQPPKASLAMIEAAVEDYRNGKQPN
;
A
#
# COMPACT_ATOMS: atom_id res chain seq x y z
N MET A 1 2.71 -20.31 -18.16
CA MET A 1 2.20 -18.94 -17.94
C MET A 1 2.51 -18.42 -16.53
N THR A 2 2.47 -19.28 -15.50
CA THR A 2 2.81 -18.93 -14.10
C THR A 2 4.27 -18.49 -13.92
N ASP A 3 5.24 -19.20 -14.50
CA ASP A 3 6.67 -18.83 -14.37
C ASP A 3 7.02 -17.45 -14.94
N VAL A 4 6.37 -17.05 -16.04
CA VAL A 4 6.59 -15.72 -16.63
C VAL A 4 6.10 -14.63 -15.68
N LYS A 5 4.92 -14.80 -15.08
CA LYS A 5 4.37 -13.86 -14.10
C LYS A 5 5.21 -13.78 -12.82
N ILE A 6 5.69 -14.93 -12.35
CA ILE A 6 6.58 -15.00 -11.18
C ILE A 6 7.90 -14.27 -11.49
N ARG A 7 8.55 -14.59 -12.61
CA ARG A 7 9.80 -13.91 -13.02
C ARG A 7 9.63 -12.40 -13.14
N ALA A 8 8.54 -11.93 -13.75
CA ALA A 8 8.24 -10.50 -13.85
C ALA A 8 7.99 -9.84 -12.48
N ARG A 9 7.41 -10.56 -11.51
CA ARG A 9 7.24 -10.08 -10.13
C ARG A 9 8.59 -9.98 -9.41
N LEU A 10 9.43 -11.00 -9.52
CA LEU A 10 10.77 -11.00 -8.91
C LEU A 10 11.66 -9.91 -9.50
N ALA A 11 11.71 -9.77 -10.82
CA ALA A 11 12.48 -8.71 -11.47
C ALA A 11 12.05 -7.30 -11.03
N ARG A 12 10.76 -7.08 -10.74
CA ARG A 12 10.29 -5.81 -10.17
C ARG A 12 10.67 -5.66 -8.70
N ALA A 13 10.65 -6.74 -7.92
CA ALA A 13 11.11 -6.70 -6.53
C ALA A 13 12.61 -6.34 -6.46
N ASP A 14 13.42 -6.85 -7.38
CA ASP A 14 14.85 -6.55 -7.46
C ASP A 14 15.14 -5.05 -7.70
N LEU A 15 14.24 -4.32 -8.37
CA LEU A 15 14.35 -2.85 -8.52
C LEU A 15 14.34 -2.14 -7.17
N PHE A 16 13.62 -2.70 -6.19
CA PHE A 16 13.60 -2.18 -4.84
C PHE A 16 14.83 -2.60 -4.07
N GLU A 17 15.63 -3.60 -4.51
CA GLU A 17 16.78 -4.08 -3.74
C GLU A 17 18.09 -3.31 -3.94
N GLY A 18 18.18 -2.47 -4.98
CA GLY A 18 19.38 -1.71 -5.34
C GLY A 18 19.83 -0.64 -4.34
N THR A 19 20.96 0.01 -4.64
CA THR A 19 21.54 1.12 -3.86
C THR A 19 21.41 2.50 -4.53
N GLN A 20 21.11 2.55 -5.83
CA GLN A 20 20.88 3.78 -6.59
C GLN A 20 19.56 3.70 -7.35
N GLY A 21 18.83 4.82 -7.41
CA GLY A 21 17.57 4.91 -8.16
C GLY A 21 16.42 4.07 -7.56
N VAL A 22 16.52 3.69 -6.29
CA VAL A 22 15.47 2.91 -5.60
C VAL A 22 14.18 3.73 -5.54
N PRO A 23 13.05 3.21 -6.03
CA PRO A 23 11.78 3.94 -5.96
C PRO A 23 11.32 4.12 -4.52
N GLU A 24 10.84 5.32 -4.19
CA GLU A 24 10.12 5.54 -2.94
C GLU A 24 8.72 4.93 -3.05
N TYR A 25 8.32 4.14 -2.05
CA TYR A 25 7.01 3.49 -2.05
C TYR A 25 6.21 3.82 -0.78
N GLY A 26 5.27 4.74 -0.92
CA GLY A 26 4.27 5.05 0.10
C GLY A 26 2.94 4.39 -0.24
N VAL A 27 2.33 3.70 0.71
CA VAL A 27 1.01 3.07 0.52
C VAL A 27 0.09 3.44 1.67
N ILE A 28 -1.16 3.75 1.34
CA ILE A 28 -2.21 4.02 2.32
C ILE A 28 -3.23 2.91 2.19
N LEU A 29 -3.49 2.22 3.30
CA LEU A 29 -4.33 1.04 3.37
C LEU A 29 -5.42 1.25 4.42
N HIS A 30 -6.60 0.69 4.19
CA HIS A 30 -7.65 0.72 5.20
C HIS A 30 -7.41 -0.35 6.27
N GLU A 31 -7.72 -0.04 7.53
CA GLU A 31 -7.44 -0.95 8.66
C GLU A 31 -8.17 -2.30 8.58
N SER A 32 -9.23 -2.39 7.77
CA SER A 32 -9.92 -3.66 7.51
C SER A 32 -8.98 -4.74 6.96
N LEU A 33 -7.90 -4.37 6.26
CA LEU A 33 -6.90 -5.33 5.78
C LEU A 33 -6.09 -5.99 6.90
N LEU A 34 -6.06 -5.37 8.08
CA LEU A 34 -5.45 -5.96 9.27
C LEU A 34 -6.43 -6.86 10.02
N ARG A 35 -7.74 -6.65 9.88
CA ARG A 35 -8.79 -7.32 10.66
C ARG A 35 -9.44 -8.49 9.95
N LEU A 36 -9.56 -8.42 8.61
CA LEU A 36 -10.26 -9.41 7.80
C LEU A 36 -9.25 -10.38 7.16
N PRO A 37 -9.01 -11.55 7.77
CA PRO A 37 -8.07 -12.50 7.22
C PRO A 37 -8.61 -13.07 5.89
N ILE A 38 -7.78 -13.03 4.86
CA ILE A 38 -8.04 -13.69 3.57
C ILE A 38 -7.19 -14.97 3.39
N LEU A 39 -6.26 -15.21 4.32
CA LEU A 39 -5.41 -16.39 4.42
C LEU A 39 -5.64 -17.07 5.79
N PRO A 40 -5.17 -18.31 5.98
CA PRO A 40 -5.07 -18.92 7.31
C PRO A 40 -4.33 -18.01 8.30
N LEU A 41 -4.69 -18.05 9.58
CA LEU A 41 -4.22 -17.07 10.58
C LEU A 41 -2.69 -16.99 10.68
N GLN A 42 -2.00 -18.13 10.65
CA GLN A 42 -0.54 -18.16 10.70
C GLN A 42 0.09 -17.53 9.44
N GLU A 43 -0.49 -17.79 8.26
CA GLU A 43 -0.04 -17.17 7.01
C GLU A 43 -0.34 -15.66 6.96
N MET A 44 -1.45 -15.21 7.57
CA MET A 44 -1.71 -13.78 7.76
C MET A 44 -0.64 -13.11 8.63
N ALA A 45 -0.21 -13.77 9.71
CA ALA A 45 0.87 -13.27 10.55
C ALA A 45 2.17 -13.14 9.77
N ASP A 46 2.56 -14.16 9.00
CA ASP A 46 3.77 -14.14 8.17
C ASP A 46 3.72 -13.03 7.12
N GLN A 47 2.56 -12.85 6.48
CA GLN A 47 2.35 -11.81 5.46
C GLN A 47 2.48 -10.41 6.07
N LEU A 48 1.87 -10.15 7.23
CA LEU A 48 1.95 -8.85 7.89
C LEU A 48 3.32 -8.59 8.51
N ASP A 49 4.00 -9.61 9.03
CA ASP A 49 5.37 -9.47 9.56
C ASP A 49 6.35 -9.14 8.44
N HIS A 50 6.17 -9.71 7.24
CA HIS A 50 6.93 -9.30 6.07
C HIS A 50 6.72 -7.82 5.72
N VAL A 51 5.47 -7.33 5.73
CA VAL A 51 5.17 -5.91 5.52
C VAL A 51 5.82 -5.02 6.59
N ALA A 52 5.73 -5.43 7.87
CA ALA A 52 6.38 -4.73 8.98
C ALA A 52 7.90 -4.70 8.82
N ALA A 53 8.53 -5.80 8.41
CA ALA A 53 9.95 -5.87 8.14
C ALA A 53 10.39 -4.92 7.02
N LEU A 54 9.62 -4.81 5.92
CA LEU A 54 9.88 -3.85 4.85
C LEU A 54 9.77 -2.40 5.36
N ALA A 55 8.77 -2.10 6.19
CA ALA A 55 8.60 -0.78 6.79
C ALA A 55 9.75 -0.41 7.73
N ARG A 56 10.21 -1.35 8.59
CA ARG A 56 11.38 -1.16 9.48
C ARG A 56 12.66 -0.88 8.70
N ARG A 57 12.84 -1.55 7.56
CA ARG A 57 13.95 -1.31 6.62
C ARG A 57 13.79 -0.05 5.78
N LYS A 58 12.71 0.73 5.99
CA LYS A 58 12.36 1.94 5.22
C LYS A 58 12.21 1.66 3.72
N ARG A 59 11.89 0.41 3.33
CA ARG A 59 11.60 0.03 1.95
C ARG A 59 10.24 0.56 1.50
N ILE A 60 9.30 0.58 2.43
CA ILE A 60 7.95 1.08 2.21
C ILE A 60 7.54 1.98 3.37
N VAL A 61 6.58 2.88 3.12
CA VAL A 61 5.97 3.73 4.13
C VAL A 61 4.46 3.42 4.16
N PRO A 62 4.03 2.37 4.90
CA PRO A 62 2.63 2.05 5.03
C PRO A 62 1.98 3.02 6.02
N GLN A 63 0.80 3.50 5.67
CA GLN A 63 -0.08 4.25 6.55
C GLN A 63 -1.46 3.59 6.57
N ILE A 64 -2.05 3.50 7.76
CA ILE A 64 -3.34 2.86 7.98
C ILE A 64 -4.40 3.93 8.17
N VAL A 65 -5.47 3.88 7.37
CA VAL A 65 -6.67 4.67 7.58
C VAL A 65 -7.56 3.93 8.58
N PRO A 66 -7.84 4.52 9.75
CA PRO A 66 -8.67 3.87 10.75
C PRO A 66 -10.15 3.88 10.33
N TRP A 67 -10.94 2.92 10.82
CA TRP A 67 -12.36 2.76 10.46
C TRP A 67 -13.19 3.98 10.83
N ASN A 68 -12.81 4.68 11.88
CA ASN A 68 -13.46 5.89 12.35
C ASN A 68 -12.96 7.18 11.65
N ALA A 69 -12.13 7.09 10.60
CA ALA A 69 -11.65 8.26 9.86
C ALA A 69 -12.76 9.04 9.13
N GLY A 70 -13.98 8.48 9.06
CA GLY A 70 -15.11 9.10 8.37
C GLY A 70 -14.92 9.15 6.85
N ALA A 71 -15.64 10.05 6.20
CA ALA A 71 -15.57 10.20 4.74
C ALA A 71 -14.20 10.72 4.29
N HIS A 72 -13.52 9.96 3.43
CA HIS A 72 -12.21 10.30 2.88
C HIS A 72 -12.13 10.04 1.37
N PRO A 73 -11.17 10.65 0.65
CA PRO A 73 -11.00 10.38 -0.77
C PRO A 73 -10.74 8.90 -1.04
N PHE A 74 -11.14 8.44 -2.23
CA PHE A 74 -10.94 7.08 -2.73
C PHE A 74 -11.72 5.96 -2.02
N MET A 75 -12.65 6.26 -1.10
CA MET A 75 -13.49 5.24 -0.45
C MET A 75 -14.29 4.36 -1.43
N ALA A 76 -14.76 4.94 -2.53
CA ALA A 76 -15.50 4.22 -3.59
C ALA A 76 -14.62 3.90 -4.81
N ALA A 77 -13.34 4.27 -4.76
CA ALA A 77 -12.40 3.97 -5.84
C ALA A 77 -11.71 2.63 -5.56
N GLY A 78 -11.29 1.96 -6.63
CA GLY A 78 -10.34 0.86 -6.51
C GLY A 78 -8.93 1.38 -6.23
N THR A 79 -7.92 0.64 -6.68
CA THR A 79 -6.53 1.04 -6.50
C THR A 79 -6.22 2.32 -7.29
N VAL A 80 -5.56 3.27 -6.65
CA VAL A 80 -5.02 4.48 -7.29
C VAL A 80 -3.52 4.53 -7.03
N LEU A 81 -2.72 4.55 -8.11
CA LEU A 81 -1.28 4.71 -8.05
C LEU A 81 -0.92 6.07 -8.63
N ILE A 82 -0.20 6.87 -7.84
CA ILE A 82 0.43 8.10 -8.32
C ILE A 82 1.91 7.79 -8.53
N LEU A 83 2.36 7.90 -9.77
CA LEU A 83 3.73 7.61 -10.16
C LEU A 83 4.45 8.92 -10.49
N THR A 84 5.61 9.12 -9.88
CA THR A 84 6.48 10.28 -10.11
C THR A 84 7.83 9.79 -10.61
N PHE A 85 8.38 10.47 -11.61
CA PHE A 85 9.64 10.09 -12.25
C PHE A 85 10.63 11.25 -12.19
N GLY A 86 11.92 10.94 -12.14
CA GLY A 86 12.97 11.97 -12.14
C GLY A 86 13.13 12.69 -13.49
N ASN A 87 12.76 12.02 -14.59
CA ASN A 87 12.98 12.48 -15.97
C ASN A 87 11.72 12.43 -16.85
N ALA A 88 10.53 12.27 -16.26
CA ALA A 88 9.26 12.22 -17.00
C ALA A 88 8.11 12.85 -16.18
N PRO A 89 7.04 13.34 -16.84
CA PRO A 89 5.87 13.85 -16.15
C PRO A 89 5.21 12.80 -15.24
N PRO A 90 4.62 13.20 -14.11
CA PRO A 90 3.89 12.27 -13.24
C PRO A 90 2.63 11.77 -13.94
N LEU A 91 2.24 10.53 -13.62
CA LEU A 91 1.02 9.93 -14.14
C LEU A 91 0.23 9.27 -13.02
N VAL A 92 -1.07 9.10 -13.24
CA VAL A 92 -1.95 8.35 -12.35
C VAL A 92 -2.41 7.10 -13.06
N TYR A 93 -2.41 5.98 -12.35
CA TYR A 93 -3.05 4.76 -12.79
C TYR A 93 -4.18 4.42 -11.82
N THR A 94 -5.39 4.23 -12.35
CA THR A 94 -6.53 3.76 -11.58
C THR A 94 -6.92 2.36 -12.03
N GLU A 95 -7.14 1.45 -11.10
CA GLU A 95 -7.55 0.08 -11.37
C GLU A 95 -8.93 -0.20 -10.78
N SER A 96 -9.76 -0.86 -11.58
CA SER A 96 -11.02 -1.47 -11.20
C SER A 96 -10.97 -2.96 -11.54
N PRO A 97 -11.89 -3.81 -11.05
CA PRO A 97 -11.81 -5.26 -11.20
C PRO A 97 -11.58 -5.79 -12.63
N HIS A 98 -12.01 -5.05 -13.65
CA HIS A 98 -11.90 -5.46 -15.06
C HIS A 98 -11.29 -4.39 -15.98
N SER A 99 -10.78 -3.29 -15.43
CA SER A 99 -10.19 -2.21 -16.25
C SER A 99 -9.13 -1.41 -15.48
N GLY A 100 -8.13 -0.94 -16.22
CA GLY A 100 -7.13 0.01 -15.75
C GLY A 100 -7.09 1.22 -16.67
N VAL A 101 -6.94 2.42 -16.10
CA VAL A 101 -6.84 3.67 -16.86
C VAL A 101 -5.59 4.41 -16.43
N THR A 102 -4.78 4.78 -17.42
CA THR A 102 -3.64 5.69 -17.26
C THR A 102 -4.09 7.11 -17.57
N ILE A 103 -3.78 8.03 -16.67
CA ILE A 103 -4.15 9.44 -16.74
C ILE A 103 -2.87 10.28 -16.67
N ASP A 104 -2.59 10.99 -17.76
CA ASP A 104 -1.43 11.88 -17.91
C ASP A 104 -1.84 13.36 -18.05
N ASP A 105 -3.14 13.67 -18.14
CA ASP A 105 -3.63 15.05 -18.12
C ASP A 105 -3.18 15.77 -16.82
N PRO A 106 -2.38 16.84 -16.91
CA PRO A 106 -1.79 17.48 -15.74
C PRO A 106 -2.83 18.03 -14.74
N SER A 107 -4.00 18.45 -15.21
CA SER A 107 -5.08 18.98 -14.37
C SER A 107 -5.73 17.88 -13.51
N LEU A 108 -5.91 16.70 -14.10
CA LEU A 108 -6.44 15.53 -13.41
C LEU A 108 -5.39 14.94 -12.47
N VAL A 109 -4.14 14.80 -12.90
CA VAL A 109 -3.03 14.34 -12.04
C VAL A 109 -2.91 15.22 -10.79
N LYS A 110 -3.01 16.54 -10.92
CA LYS A 110 -3.00 17.48 -9.78
C LYS A 110 -4.18 17.25 -8.83
N ARG A 111 -5.38 16.94 -9.34
CA ARG A 111 -6.56 16.62 -8.51
C ARG A 111 -6.38 15.32 -7.73
N TYR A 112 -5.87 14.27 -8.38
CA TYR A 112 -5.55 13.00 -7.71
C TYR A 112 -4.50 13.16 -6.61
N ARG A 113 -3.44 13.95 -6.85
CA ARG A 113 -2.44 14.26 -5.82
C ARG A 113 -3.05 14.97 -4.62
N ARG A 114 -3.92 15.96 -4.84
CA ARG A 114 -4.63 16.62 -3.74
C ARG A 114 -5.49 15.64 -2.92
N SER A 115 -6.21 14.74 -3.60
CA SER A 115 -7.00 13.70 -2.93
C SER A 115 -6.10 12.73 -2.13
N TYR A 116 -4.94 12.37 -2.66
CA TYR A 116 -3.95 11.56 -1.94
C TYR A 116 -3.41 12.27 -0.70
N ASP A 117 -3.09 13.56 -0.80
CA ASP A 117 -2.59 14.34 0.34
C ASP A 117 -3.64 14.45 1.46
N LEU A 118 -4.92 14.62 1.09
CA LEU A 118 -6.03 14.59 2.04
C LEU A 118 -6.22 13.22 2.69
N LEU A 119 -6.13 12.13 1.91
CA LEU A 119 -6.19 10.78 2.44
C LEU A 119 -5.03 10.50 3.39
N ARG A 120 -3.82 10.93 3.04
CA ARG A 120 -2.63 10.83 3.87
C ARG A 120 -2.79 11.57 5.19
N ALA A 121 -3.41 12.75 5.18
CA ALA A 121 -3.68 13.51 6.39
C ALA A 121 -4.73 12.84 7.31
N ALA A 122 -5.63 12.04 6.76
CA ALA A 122 -6.61 11.26 7.52
C ALA A 122 -6.06 9.91 8.04
N ALA A 123 -4.96 9.43 7.48
CA ALA A 123 -4.32 8.18 7.89
C ALA A 123 -3.47 8.36 9.14
N GLN A 124 -3.25 7.25 9.86
CA GLN A 124 -2.34 7.21 11.00
C GLN A 124 -0.90 7.50 10.56
N PRO A 125 -0.10 8.23 11.36
CA PRO A 125 1.31 8.45 11.07
C PRO A 125 2.06 7.13 10.86
N PRO A 126 3.15 7.08 10.06
CA PRO A 126 3.84 5.84 9.72
C PRO A 126 4.26 4.99 10.93
N LYS A 127 4.70 5.62 12.02
CA LYS A 127 5.08 4.91 13.26
C LYS A 127 3.88 4.25 13.95
N ALA A 128 2.74 4.95 14.01
CA ALA A 128 1.51 4.40 14.60
C ALA A 128 0.94 3.28 13.71
N SER A 129 0.98 3.48 12.39
CA SER A 129 0.60 2.46 11.41
C SER A 129 1.44 1.18 11.52
N LEU A 130 2.76 1.32 11.68
CA LEU A 130 3.64 0.17 11.92
C LEU A 130 3.25 -0.57 13.20
N ALA A 131 2.99 0.15 14.30
CA ALA A 131 2.56 -0.46 15.55
C ALA A 131 1.22 -1.21 15.42
N MET A 132 0.28 -0.68 14.62
CA MET A 132 -0.98 -1.39 14.32
C MET A 132 -0.73 -2.69 13.54
N ILE A 133 0.16 -2.68 12.55
CA ILE A 133 0.53 -3.87 11.79
C ILE A 133 1.19 -4.91 12.70
N GLU A 134 2.13 -4.49 13.56
CA GLU A 134 2.82 -5.36 14.51
C GLU A 134 1.86 -5.97 15.54
N ALA A 135 0.89 -5.20 16.04
CA ALA A 135 -0.14 -5.72 16.94
C ALA A 135 -1.00 -6.80 16.24
N ALA A 136 -1.39 -6.57 14.99
CA ALA A 136 -2.15 -7.55 14.21
C ALA A 136 -1.37 -8.86 13.98
N VAL A 137 -0.04 -8.78 13.75
CA VAL A 137 0.83 -9.96 13.65
C VAL A 137 0.75 -10.80 14.93
N GLU A 138 0.89 -10.17 16.09
CA GLU A 138 0.86 -10.86 17.38
C GLU A 138 -0.51 -11.47 17.67
N ASP A 139 -1.60 -10.78 17.34
CA ASP A 139 -2.95 -11.33 17.48
C ASP A 139 -3.12 -12.60 16.62
N TYR A 140 -2.72 -12.56 15.35
CA TYR A 140 -2.80 -13.71 14.46
C TYR A 140 -1.93 -14.89 14.90
N ARG A 141 -0.70 -14.64 15.38
CA ARG A 141 0.18 -15.68 15.97
C ARG A 141 -0.49 -16.39 17.14
N ASN A 142 -1.22 -15.62 17.96
CA ASN A 142 -1.97 -16.12 19.11
C ASN A 142 -3.33 -16.74 18.75
N GLY A 143 -3.64 -16.91 17.46
CA GLY A 143 -4.91 -17.47 16.99
C GLY A 143 -6.10 -16.54 17.20
N LYS A 144 -5.87 -15.25 17.43
CA LYS A 144 -6.91 -14.22 17.60
C LYS A 144 -7.07 -13.46 16.29
N GLN A 145 -8.28 -12.96 16.05
CA GLN A 145 -8.49 -11.93 15.04
C GLN A 145 -8.24 -10.56 15.68
N PRO A 146 -7.54 -9.64 14.99
CA PRO A 146 -7.30 -8.30 15.50
C PRO A 146 -8.62 -7.54 15.72
N ASN A 147 -8.73 -6.86 16.87
CA ASN A 147 -9.91 -6.08 17.26
C ASN A 147 -9.99 -4.71 16.58
#